data_AF-A0A0H3A6M9-F1
#
_entry.id   AF-A0A0H3A6M9-F1
#
_cell.length_a   1.000
_cell.length_b   1.000
_cell.length_c   1.000
_cell.angle_alpha   90.00
_cell.angle_beta   90.00
_cell.angle_gamma   90.00
#
_symmetry.space_group_name_H-M   'P 1'
#
loop_
_entity.id
_entity.type
_entity.pdbx_description
1 polymer ?
#
loop_
_entity_poly.entity_id
_entity_poly.type
_entity_poly.pdbx_seq_one_letter_code
_entity_poly.pdbx_strand_id
1 'polypeptide(L)'
;MQMQRKNLCPLAGFVECRQLDCALFTQLRGTHPQTGADIDEWGCSLAWLPVLLIENAQQVRQGAAATESLRNEMVRAAEASQAITLAALGADNAAGATAHPRTIALQEVPHA
;
A
#
# COMPACT_ATOMS: atom_id res chain seq x y z
N MET A 1 40.26 1.57 -2.34
CA MET A 1 40.50 1.38 -3.79
C MET A 1 39.63 2.39 -4.54
N GLN A 2 40.22 3.24 -5.39
CA GLN A 2 39.46 4.08 -6.31
C GLN A 2 39.31 3.32 -7.63
N MET A 3 38.15 2.69 -7.85
CA MET A 3 37.87 1.95 -9.09
C MET A 3 37.37 2.92 -10.17
N GLN A 4 38.25 3.29 -11.09
CA GLN A 4 37.92 4.06 -12.30
C GLN A 4 37.37 3.10 -13.35
N ARG A 5 36.12 3.29 -13.78
CA ARG A 5 35.48 2.48 -14.84
C ARG A 5 35.73 3.12 -16.21
N LYS A 6 35.98 2.30 -17.23
CA LYS A 6 36.00 2.76 -18.63
C LYS A 6 34.57 3.07 -19.09
N ASN A 7 34.38 4.12 -19.87
CA ASN A 7 33.07 4.55 -20.38
C ASN A 7 32.72 3.87 -21.70
N LEU A 8 32.55 2.55 -21.67
CA LEU A 8 32.22 1.75 -22.85
C LEU A 8 30.71 1.55 -23.02
N CYS A 9 30.23 1.66 -24.26
CA CYS A 9 28.81 1.49 -24.60
C CYS A 9 28.50 0.05 -25.03
N PRO A 10 27.64 -0.69 -24.30
CA PRO A 10 27.31 -2.08 -24.65
C PRO A 10 26.52 -2.20 -25.96
N LEU A 11 25.76 -1.18 -26.35
CA LEU A 11 24.95 -1.17 -27.57
C LEU A 11 25.76 -0.92 -28.85
N ALA A 12 27.03 -0.54 -28.71
CA ALA A 12 27.92 -0.24 -29.83
C ALA A 12 29.17 -1.13 -29.83
N GLY A 13 29.07 -2.35 -29.28
CA GLY A 13 30.19 -3.30 -29.25
C GLY A 13 31.31 -2.91 -28.30
N PHE A 14 30.97 -2.26 -27.16
CA PHE A 14 31.93 -1.82 -26.15
C PHE A 14 32.98 -0.82 -26.65
N VAL A 15 32.62 0.02 -27.62
CA VAL A 15 33.38 1.22 -27.98
C VAL A 15 33.13 2.34 -26.95
N GLU A 16 33.97 3.37 -26.96
CA GLU A 16 33.81 4.53 -26.09
C GLU A 16 32.45 5.24 -26.29
N CYS A 17 31.88 5.76 -25.20
CA CYS A 17 30.60 6.46 -25.22
C CYS A 17 30.65 7.70 -26.12
N ARG A 18 29.70 7.82 -27.05
CA ARG A 18 29.60 8.97 -27.97
C ARG A 18 28.97 10.23 -27.34
N GLN A 19 28.61 10.18 -26.05
CA GLN A 19 28.05 11.30 -25.31
C GLN A 19 26.88 11.96 -26.07
N LEU A 20 26.94 13.27 -26.33
CA LEU A 20 25.87 14.06 -26.96
C LEU A 20 25.49 13.61 -28.38
N ASP A 21 26.33 12.81 -29.05
CA ASP A 21 25.99 12.19 -30.35
C ASP A 21 25.08 10.94 -30.19
N CYS A 22 24.72 10.57 -28.95
CA CYS A 22 23.85 9.44 -28.64
C CYS A 22 22.54 9.93 -28.01
N ALA A 23 21.40 9.53 -28.57
CA ALA A 23 20.08 9.87 -28.03
C ALA A 23 19.81 9.34 -26.61
N LEU A 24 20.58 8.35 -26.14
CA LEU A 24 20.49 7.84 -24.77
C LEU A 24 21.30 8.67 -23.78
N PHE A 25 22.14 9.59 -24.24
CA PHE A 25 22.86 10.50 -23.36
C PHE A 25 21.94 11.68 -23.04
N THR A 26 21.51 11.73 -21.78
CA THR A 26 20.46 12.66 -21.33
C THR A 26 20.84 13.26 -19.99
N GLN A 27 20.26 14.42 -19.70
CA GLN A 27 20.40 15.09 -18.41
C GLN A 27 19.43 14.45 -17.41
N LEU A 28 19.97 13.90 -16.31
CA LEU A 28 19.17 13.47 -15.19
C LEU A 28 19.11 14.60 -14.16
N ARG A 29 17.89 15.05 -13.86
CA ARG A 29 17.62 16.05 -12.82
C ARG A 29 16.68 15.49 -11.76
N GLY A 30 17.02 15.67 -10.50
CA GLY A 30 16.22 15.21 -9.38
C GLY A 30 17.02 15.10 -8.10
N THR A 31 16.59 14.24 -7.19
CA THR A 31 17.25 14.03 -5.89
C THR A 31 17.70 12.58 -5.79
N HIS A 32 18.93 12.36 -5.33
CA HIS A 32 19.48 11.01 -5.19
C HIS A 32 18.72 10.22 -4.11
N PRO A 33 18.15 9.04 -4.43
CA PRO A 33 17.22 8.32 -3.55
C PRO A 33 17.81 7.95 -2.18
N GLN A 34 19.13 7.75 -2.10
CA GLN A 34 19.80 7.31 -0.87
C GLN A 34 20.46 8.42 -0.07
N THR A 35 20.87 9.52 -0.72
CA THR A 35 21.69 10.57 -0.08
C THR A 35 20.93 11.89 0.07
N GLY A 36 19.84 12.07 -0.67
CA GLY A 36 19.11 13.34 -0.68
C GLY A 36 19.83 14.48 -1.42
N ALA A 37 20.97 14.21 -2.05
CA ALA A 37 21.71 15.21 -2.81
C ALA A 37 20.99 15.54 -4.11
N ASP A 38 21.03 16.82 -4.51
CA ASP A 38 20.54 17.23 -5.82
C ASP A 38 21.44 16.64 -6.93
N ILE A 39 20.79 16.05 -7.92
CA ILE A 39 21.41 15.54 -9.14
C ILE A 39 21.03 16.48 -10.28
N ASP A 40 22.04 16.98 -10.97
CA ASP A 40 21.92 17.64 -12.27
C ASP A 40 23.13 17.27 -13.13
N GLU A 41 23.08 16.06 -13.71
CA GLU A 41 24.22 15.47 -14.39
C GLU A 41 23.82 14.87 -15.74
N TRP A 42 24.68 15.08 -16.74
CA TRP A 42 24.57 14.44 -18.04
C TRP A 42 25.20 13.05 -18.00
N GLY A 43 24.48 12.05 -18.49
CA GLY A 43 24.99 10.69 -18.54
C GLY A 43 24.21 9.78 -19.49
N CYS A 44 24.77 8.60 -19.75
CA CYS A 44 24.07 7.56 -20.48
C CYS A 44 22.88 7.05 -19.64
N SER A 45 21.69 6.98 -20.22
CA SER A 45 20.49 6.48 -19.55
C SER A 45 20.68 5.09 -18.94
N LEU A 46 21.48 4.23 -19.60
CA LEU A 46 21.83 2.90 -19.09
C LEU A 46 22.69 2.95 -17.83
N ALA A 47 23.58 3.95 -17.72
CA ALA A 47 24.39 4.14 -16.52
C ALA A 47 23.54 4.64 -15.34
N TRP A 48 22.45 5.36 -15.63
CA TRP A 48 21.48 5.83 -14.64
C TRP A 48 20.47 4.76 -14.18
N LEU A 49 20.31 3.65 -14.92
CA LEU A 49 19.34 2.62 -14.59
C LEU A 49 19.42 2.10 -13.16
N PRO A 50 20.60 1.79 -12.58
CA PRO A 50 20.66 1.31 -11.20
C PRO A 50 20.10 2.32 -10.20
N VAL A 51 20.36 3.62 -10.39
CA VAL A 51 19.85 4.70 -9.53
C VAL A 51 18.33 4.82 -9.68
N LEU A 52 17.82 4.81 -10.92
CA LEU A 52 16.38 4.89 -11.20
C LEU A 52 15.61 3.66 -10.67
N LEU A 53 16.21 2.47 -10.73
CA LEU A 53 15.63 1.25 -10.16
C LEU A 53 15.61 1.27 -8.64
N ILE A 54 16.61 1.86 -7.99
CA ILE A 54 16.61 2.07 -6.54
C ILE A 54 15.46 2.99 -6.14
N GLU A 55 15.27 4.11 -6.84
CA GLU A 55 14.16 5.04 -6.61
C GLU A 55 12.80 4.36 -6.86
N ASN A 56 12.66 3.61 -7.96
CA ASN A 56 11.45 2.84 -8.23
C ASN A 56 11.13 1.86 -7.09
N ALA A 57 12.13 1.11 -6.61
CA ALA A 57 11.96 0.20 -5.50
C ALA A 57 11.58 0.92 -4.20
N GLN A 58 12.09 2.13 -3.98
CA GLN A 58 11.70 2.98 -2.85
C GLN A 58 10.23 3.38 -2.94
N GLN A 59 9.77 3.85 -4.10
CA GLN A 59 8.36 4.19 -4.32
C GLN A 59 7.43 2.98 -4.17
N VAL A 60 7.84 1.80 -4.69
CA VAL A 60 7.08 0.54 -4.52
C VAL A 60 6.95 0.16 -3.04
N ARG A 61 8.02 0.29 -2.24
CA ARG A 61 7.96 0.02 -0.79
C ARG A 61 7.02 0.98 -0.06
N GLN A 62 7.01 2.26 -0.44
CA GLN A 62 6.06 3.24 0.12
C GLN A 62 4.61 2.85 -0.21
N GLY A 63 4.34 2.45 -1.45
CA GLY A 63 3.00 1.97 -1.85
C GLY A 63 2.57 0.70 -1.11
N ALA A 64 3.50 -0.24 -0.88
CA ALA A 64 3.23 -1.44 -0.09
C ALA A 64 2.87 -1.11 1.36
N ALA A 65 3.59 -0.16 1.98
CA ALA A 65 3.28 0.30 3.34
C ALA A 65 1.88 0.93 3.44
N ALA A 66 1.48 1.73 2.45
CA ALA A 66 0.15 2.32 2.39
C ALA A 66 -0.95 1.24 2.27
N THR A 67 -0.72 0.20 1.45
CA THR A 67 -1.64 -0.93 1.31
C THR A 67 -1.78 -1.72 2.61
N GLU A 68 -0.67 -1.96 3.32
CA GLU A 68 -0.72 -2.63 4.62
C GLU A 68 -1.45 -1.78 5.68
N SER A 69 -1.27 -0.45 5.67
CA SER A 69 -2.03 0.44 6.54
C SER A 69 -3.53 0.39 6.25
N LEU A 70 -3.91 0.39 4.97
CA LEU A 70 -5.31 0.23 4.55
C LEU A 70 -5.89 -1.09 5.05
N ARG A 71 -5.14 -2.19 4.89
CA ARG A 71 -5.53 -3.50 5.40
C ARG A 71 -5.80 -3.45 6.91
N ASN A 72 -4.94 -2.78 7.68
CA ASN A 72 -5.11 -2.65 9.13
C ASN A 72 -6.37 -1.84 9.51
N GLU A 73 -6.67 -0.75 8.79
CA GLU A 73 -7.90 0.01 9.03
C GLU A 73 -9.16 -0.78 8.67
N MET A 74 -9.12 -1.59 7.60
CA MET A 74 -10.23 -2.46 7.22
C MET A 74 -10.51 -3.53 8.29
N VAL A 75 -9.46 -4.10 8.91
CA VAL A 75 -9.62 -5.03 10.04
C VAL A 75 -10.27 -4.33 11.23
N ARG A 76 -9.78 -3.14 11.62
CA ARG A 76 -10.38 -2.35 12.71
C ARG A 76 -11.86 -2.03 12.44
N ALA A 77 -12.20 -1.63 11.21
CA ALA A 77 -13.58 -1.34 10.82
C ALA A 77 -14.48 -2.59 10.89
N ALA A 78 -13.95 -3.75 10.50
CA ALA A 78 -14.66 -5.02 10.60
C ALA A 78 -14.90 -5.43 12.05
N GLU A 79 -13.88 -5.32 12.92
CA GLU A 79 -13.99 -5.58 14.36
C GLU A 79 -15.02 -4.66 15.03
N ALA A 80 -14.98 -3.36 14.72
CA ALA A 80 -15.96 -2.40 15.22
C ALA A 80 -17.39 -2.75 14.78
N SER A 81 -17.58 -3.15 13.52
CA SER A 81 -18.88 -3.56 12.99
C SER A 81 -19.42 -4.82 13.68
N GLN A 82 -18.54 -5.80 13.95
CA GLN A 82 -18.89 -7.01 14.69
C GLN A 82 -19.26 -6.67 16.14
N ALA A 83 -18.49 -5.82 16.82
CA ALA A 83 -18.77 -5.39 18.18
C ALA A 83 -20.13 -4.69 18.30
N ILE A 84 -20.47 -3.80 17.34
CA ILE A 84 -21.79 -3.15 17.29
C ILE A 84 -22.91 -4.19 17.09
N THR A 85 -22.70 -5.16 16.21
CA THR A 85 -23.68 -6.23 15.94
C THR A 85 -23.91 -7.09 17.19
N LEU A 86 -22.83 -7.52 17.86
CA LEU A 86 -22.89 -8.26 19.12
C LEU A 86 -23.62 -7.47 20.21
N ALA A 87 -23.34 -6.17 20.34
CA ALA A 87 -24.01 -5.29 21.29
C ALA A 87 -25.52 -5.16 21.00
N ALA A 88 -25.91 -5.04 19.72
CA ALA A 88 -27.31 -4.98 19.31
C ALA A 88 -28.06 -6.28 19.67
N LEU A 89 -27.48 -7.45 19.36
CA LEU A 89 -28.05 -8.75 19.71
C LEU A 89 -28.16 -8.97 21.23
N GLY A 90 -27.20 -8.45 22.01
CA GLY A 90 -27.24 -8.48 23.47
C GLY A 90 -28.33 -7.60 24.08
N ALA A 91 -28.62 -6.46 23.46
CA ALA A 91 -29.68 -5.55 23.89
C ALA A 91 -31.09 -6.17 23.69
N ASP A 92 -31.31 -6.92 22.61
CA ASP A 92 -32.58 -7.60 22.35
C ASP A 92 -32.88 -8.70 23.39
N ASN A 93 -31.85 -9.44 23.85
CA ASN A 93 -32.00 -10.46 24.89
C ASN A 93 -32.33 -9.87 26.26
N ALA A 94 -31.86 -8.66 26.57
CA ALA A 94 -32.19 -7.96 27.81
C ALA A 94 -33.65 -7.44 27.81
N ALA A 95 -34.17 -7.02 26.65
CA ALA A 95 -35.57 -6.60 26.50
C ALA A 95 -36.57 -7.77 26.60
N GLY A 96 -36.19 -8.97 26.17
CA GLY A 96 -37.01 -10.19 26.27
C GLY A 96 -37.21 -10.72 27.69
N ALA A 97 -36.28 -10.46 28.62
CA ALA A 97 -36.38 -10.92 30.00
C ALA A 97 -37.45 -10.18 30.84
N THR A 98 -37.94 -9.03 30.37
CA THR A 98 -38.99 -8.25 31.05
C THR A 98 -40.40 -8.46 30.49
N ALA A 99 -40.58 -9.33 29.48
CA ALA A 99 -41.87 -9.59 28.85
C ALA A 99 -42.49 -10.95 29.25
N HIS A 100 -42.81 -11.13 30.54
CA HIS A 100 -43.84 -12.07 30.97
C HIS A 100 -44.63 -11.41 32.12
N PRO A 101 -45.93 -11.13 31.95
CA PRO A 101 -46.92 -12.20 32.10
C PRO A 101 -48.16 -12.03 31.20
N ARG A 102 -48.53 -13.09 30.49
CA ARG A 102 -49.95 -13.29 30.15
C ARG A 102 -50.30 -14.73 30.45
N THR A 103 -50.74 -14.93 31.69
CA THR A 103 -51.73 -15.95 32.06
C THR A 103 -52.74 -16.11 30.92
N ILE A 104 -52.66 -17.25 30.23
CA ILE A 104 -53.74 -17.75 29.40
C ILE A 104 -54.87 -18.07 30.39
N ALA A 105 -55.79 -17.13 30.55
CA ALA A 105 -57.06 -17.42 31.19
C ALA A 105 -57.75 -18.48 30.31
N LEU A 106 -57.93 -19.66 30.88
CA LEU A 106 -58.83 -20.69 30.38
C LEU A 106 -60.23 -20.06 30.28
N GLN A 107 -60.59 -19.59 29.10
CA GLN A 107 -61.98 -19.24 28.79
C GLN A 107 -62.72 -20.57 28.59
N GLU A 108 -63.52 -20.95 29.58
CA GLU A 108 -64.44 -22.08 29.48
C GLU A 108 -65.34 -21.90 28.24
N VAL A 109 -65.31 -22.88 27.34
CA VAL A 109 -66.20 -22.97 26.18
C VAL A 109 -67.52 -23.57 26.66
N PRO A 110 -68.66 -22.85 26.59
CA PRO A 110 -69.94 -23.45 26.91
C PRO A 110 -70.36 -24.38 25.77
N HIS A 111 -70.58 -25.66 26.11
CA HIS A 111 -71.26 -26.62 25.25
C HIS A 111 -72.77 -26.33 25.25
N ALA A 112 -73.33 -26.10 24.05
CA ALA A 112 -74.73 -26.32 23.72
C ALA A 112 -74.82 -26.70 22.23
#